data_AF-A0AB37HDA7-F1
#
_entry.id   AF-A0AB37HDA7-F1
#
_cell.length_a   1.000
_cell.length_b   1.000
_cell.length_c   1.000
_cell.angle_alpha   90.00
_cell.angle_beta   90.00
_cell.angle_gamma   90.00
#
_symmetry.space_group_name_H-M   'P 1'
#
loop_
_entity.id
_entity.type
_entity.pdbx_description
1 polymer ?
#
loop_
_entity_poly.entity_id
_entity_poly.type
_entity_poly.pdbx_seq_one_letter_code
_entity_poly.pdbx_strand_id
1 'polypeptide(L)'
;MNEFQLHTQKLDKLINKFILHSKRFVEWSAFSYGTADLFRHPEPNNKFTYDHEYFNFTKSTKSLVSIRALLKLNNNEDVLILVRSIFENYLSTRFLNENVDSFEEFTIVLLKLFTREYVYDRENNIIVDRNGNKIANGILNPSNFKLGKDKSYYPEFYGLLSNVGHSNFGIINFYRNRDLTFTIEKNNYPVLTRFFVIFVFTKLFEHVVTVKGEDFYNHNEEKKCYDLVIESLLYQDKLIVEVLKKIEEDTALNSHRKKFNKKMKEMLKDMKKSLKEKLGSVNKDFLQ
;
A
#
# COMPACT_ATOMS: atom_id res chain seq x y z
N MET A 1 -16.65 25.16 9.95
CA MET A 1 -15.79 23.96 10.00
C MET A 1 -14.57 24.23 9.14
N ASN A 2 -13.35 24.01 9.64
CA ASN A 2 -12.13 24.27 8.86
C ASN A 2 -12.00 23.24 7.71
N GLU A 3 -11.51 23.66 6.54
CA GLU A 3 -11.25 22.84 5.35
C GLU A 3 -10.49 21.54 5.68
N PHE A 4 -9.48 21.59 6.56
CA PHE A 4 -8.76 20.40 7.04
C PHE A 4 -9.65 19.38 7.78
N GLN A 5 -10.63 19.85 8.54
CA GLN A 5 -11.57 18.95 9.24
C GLN A 5 -12.52 18.26 8.24
N LEU A 6 -12.94 18.98 7.19
CA LEU A 6 -13.77 18.42 6.14
C LEU A 6 -13.03 17.29 5.38
N HIS A 7 -11.77 17.52 5.01
CA HIS A 7 -10.97 16.49 4.36
C HIS A 7 -10.75 15.26 5.24
N THR A 8 -10.47 15.49 6.53
CA THR A 8 -10.28 14.42 7.52
C THR A 8 -11.53 13.54 7.60
N GLN A 9 -12.72 14.15 7.71
CA GLN A 9 -13.99 13.42 7.78
C GLN A 9 -14.27 12.62 6.50
N LYS A 10 -14.02 13.22 5.32
CA LYS A 10 -14.25 12.55 4.04
C LYS A 10 -13.31 11.38 3.83
N LEU A 11 -12.04 11.51 4.20
CA LEU A 11 -11.05 10.43 4.15
C LEU A 11 -11.41 9.31 5.15
N ASP A 12 -11.76 9.65 6.39
CA ASP A 12 -12.21 8.66 7.38
C ASP A 12 -13.44 7.88 6.88
N LYS A 13 -14.36 8.54 6.18
CA LYS A 13 -15.53 7.88 5.55
C LYS A 13 -15.10 6.90 4.46
N LEU A 14 -14.15 7.27 3.59
CA LEU A 14 -13.60 6.37 2.58
C LEU A 14 -12.89 5.17 3.22
N ILE A 15 -12.07 5.39 4.26
CA ILE A 15 -11.39 4.31 4.99
C ILE A 15 -12.41 3.32 5.54
N ASN A 16 -13.47 3.80 6.18
CA ASN A 16 -14.52 2.92 6.72
C ASN A 16 -15.25 2.12 5.62
N LYS A 17 -15.51 2.73 4.46
CA LYS A 17 -16.11 2.01 3.32
C LYS A 17 -15.18 0.93 2.79
N PHE A 18 -13.89 1.24 2.61
CA PHE A 18 -12.89 0.23 2.22
C PHE A 18 -12.84 -0.92 3.23
N ILE A 19 -12.80 -0.65 4.54
CA ILE A 19 -12.84 -1.70 5.57
C ILE A 19 -14.07 -2.58 5.41
N LEU A 20 -15.26 -2.00 5.22
CA LEU A 20 -16.51 -2.75 5.11
C LEU A 20 -16.48 -3.71 3.91
N HIS A 21 -16.14 -3.19 2.73
CA HIS A 21 -16.19 -3.95 1.48
C HIS A 21 -15.02 -4.94 1.36
N SER A 22 -13.83 -4.58 1.83
CA SER A 22 -12.70 -5.51 1.90
C SER A 22 -12.97 -6.69 2.82
N LYS A 23 -13.61 -6.49 3.98
CA LYS A 23 -13.98 -7.61 4.86
C LYS A 23 -14.93 -8.58 4.16
N ARG A 24 -15.98 -8.06 3.51
CA ARG A 24 -16.92 -8.91 2.77
C ARG A 24 -16.24 -9.70 1.65
N PHE A 25 -15.37 -9.04 0.90
CA PHE A 25 -14.58 -9.68 -0.15
C PHE A 25 -13.67 -10.78 0.41
N VAL A 26 -12.93 -10.50 1.49
CA VAL A 26 -12.04 -11.49 2.12
C VAL A 26 -12.81 -12.70 2.62
N GLU A 27 -13.93 -12.51 3.31
CA GLU A 27 -14.69 -13.62 3.89
C GLU A 27 -15.47 -14.44 2.85
N TRP A 28 -15.67 -13.91 1.63
CA TRP A 28 -16.45 -14.57 0.58
C TRP A 28 -15.62 -15.05 -0.61
N SER A 29 -14.82 -14.15 -1.18
CA SER A 29 -14.18 -14.30 -2.48
C SER A 29 -12.74 -14.80 -2.39
N ALA A 30 -12.03 -14.45 -1.31
CA ALA A 30 -10.61 -14.73 -1.14
C ALA A 30 -10.35 -16.21 -0.79
N PHE A 31 -10.42 -17.08 -1.79
CA PHE A 31 -10.19 -18.52 -1.67
C PHE A 31 -8.77 -18.90 -2.10
N SER A 32 -8.13 -19.82 -1.39
CA SER A 32 -6.75 -20.27 -1.65
C SER A 32 -6.73 -21.31 -2.78
N TYR A 33 -6.95 -20.87 -4.02
CA TYR A 33 -7.01 -21.72 -5.21
C TYR A 33 -5.74 -22.56 -5.44
N GLY A 34 -4.56 -21.96 -5.30
CA GLY A 34 -3.28 -22.68 -5.49
C GLY A 34 -3.10 -23.80 -4.47
N THR A 35 -3.39 -23.50 -3.20
CA THR A 35 -3.34 -24.47 -2.10
C THR A 35 -4.39 -25.57 -2.27
N ALA A 36 -5.62 -25.24 -2.67
CA ALA A 36 -6.67 -26.21 -2.92
C ALA A 36 -6.32 -27.16 -4.07
N ASP A 37 -5.71 -26.65 -5.13
CA ASP A 37 -5.22 -27.47 -6.24
C ASP A 37 -4.05 -28.36 -5.82
N LEU A 38 -3.15 -27.87 -4.96
CA LEU A 38 -2.02 -28.67 -4.45
C LEU A 38 -2.50 -29.93 -3.69
N PHE A 39 -3.64 -29.85 -2.99
CA PHE A 39 -4.24 -31.02 -2.34
C PHE A 39 -4.80 -32.06 -3.33
N ARG A 40 -5.13 -31.66 -4.57
CA ARG A 40 -5.67 -32.54 -5.61
C ARG A 40 -4.57 -33.08 -6.54
N HIS A 41 -3.60 -32.23 -6.85
CA HIS A 41 -2.45 -32.51 -7.71
C HIS A 41 -1.19 -32.04 -6.97
N PRO A 42 -0.23 -32.93 -6.65
CA PRO A 42 0.89 -32.62 -5.76
C PRO A 42 1.99 -31.75 -6.41
N GLU A 43 1.64 -30.94 -7.41
CA GLU A 43 2.53 -30.03 -8.10
C GLU A 43 2.04 -28.58 -7.92
N PRO A 44 2.89 -27.66 -7.43
CA PRO A 44 2.58 -26.24 -7.39
C PRO A 44 2.28 -25.69 -8.79
N ASN A 45 1.40 -24.70 -8.88
CA ASN A 45 1.02 -24.09 -10.14
C ASN A 45 0.76 -22.58 -9.99
N ASN A 46 0.57 -21.90 -11.12
CA ASN A 46 0.42 -20.44 -11.15
C ASN A 46 -0.81 -19.88 -10.40
N LYS A 47 -1.76 -20.72 -9.94
CA LYS A 47 -2.87 -20.25 -9.09
C LYS A 47 -2.42 -19.81 -7.71
N PHE A 48 -1.19 -20.16 -7.29
CA PHE A 48 -0.57 -19.55 -6.11
C PHE A 48 -0.38 -18.04 -6.23
N THR A 49 -0.44 -17.47 -7.44
CA THR A 49 -0.55 -16.02 -7.63
C THR A 49 -1.79 -15.47 -6.94
N TYR A 50 -2.97 -16.10 -7.09
CA TYR A 50 -4.20 -15.69 -6.40
C TYR A 50 -4.06 -15.82 -4.88
N ASP A 51 -3.47 -16.92 -4.40
CA ASP A 51 -3.23 -17.13 -2.96
C ASP A 51 -2.37 -15.99 -2.38
N HIS A 52 -1.32 -15.57 -3.09
CA HIS A 52 -0.46 -14.47 -2.68
C HIS A 52 -1.20 -13.11 -2.72
N GLU A 53 -1.99 -12.85 -3.76
CA GLU A 53 -2.80 -11.63 -3.87
C GLU A 53 -3.80 -11.52 -2.72
N TYR A 54 -4.56 -12.58 -2.48
CA TYR A 54 -5.55 -12.66 -1.40
C TYR A 54 -4.92 -12.64 -0.02
N PHE A 55 -3.76 -13.26 0.17
CA PHE A 55 -2.99 -13.15 1.41
C PHE A 55 -2.60 -11.69 1.68
N ASN A 56 -2.01 -11.02 0.69
CA ASN A 56 -1.57 -9.64 0.81
C ASN A 56 -2.75 -8.69 1.01
N PHE A 57 -3.86 -8.90 0.31
CA PHE A 57 -5.09 -8.13 0.49
C PHE A 57 -5.70 -8.33 1.88
N THR A 58 -5.76 -9.57 2.36
CA THR A 58 -6.28 -9.92 3.69
C THR A 58 -5.44 -9.30 4.80
N LYS A 59 -4.11 -9.45 4.72
CA LYS A 59 -3.15 -8.83 5.63
C LYS A 59 -3.30 -7.31 5.65
N SER A 60 -3.40 -6.71 4.47
CA SER A 60 -3.55 -5.26 4.32
C SER A 60 -4.90 -4.76 4.85
N THR A 61 -5.97 -5.53 4.70
CA THR A 61 -7.29 -5.24 5.25
C THR A 61 -7.26 -5.23 6.78
N LYS A 62 -6.56 -6.19 7.40
CA LYS A 62 -6.31 -6.16 8.85
C LYS A 62 -5.51 -4.92 9.27
N SER A 63 -4.45 -4.58 8.54
CA SER A 63 -3.68 -3.34 8.80
C SER A 63 -4.52 -2.08 8.64
N LEU A 64 -5.45 -2.02 7.68
CA LEU A 64 -6.36 -0.88 7.50
C LEU A 64 -7.30 -0.69 8.71
N VAL A 65 -7.75 -1.78 9.33
CA VAL A 65 -8.54 -1.72 10.58
C VAL A 65 -7.70 -1.13 11.71
N SER A 66 -6.44 -1.56 11.87
CA SER A 66 -5.52 -1.01 12.86
C SER A 66 -5.21 0.47 12.61
N ILE A 67 -4.97 0.85 11.34
CA ILE A 67 -4.81 2.25 10.92
C ILE A 67 -6.01 3.08 11.34
N ARG A 68 -7.24 2.58 11.15
CA ARG A 68 -8.44 3.34 11.54
C ARG A 68 -8.48 3.64 13.04
N ALA A 69 -8.02 2.71 13.88
CA ALA A 69 -7.93 2.92 15.32
C ALA A 69 -6.85 3.96 15.67
N LEU A 70 -5.65 3.84 15.11
CA LEU A 70 -4.55 4.79 15.32
C LEU A 70 -4.90 6.21 14.88
N LEU A 71 -5.64 6.36 13.77
CA LEU A 71 -6.13 7.66 13.30
C LEU A 71 -7.11 8.34 14.26
N LYS A 72 -7.82 7.59 15.13
CA LYS A 72 -8.65 8.17 16.19
C LYS A 72 -7.82 8.71 17.35
N LEU A 73 -6.64 8.13 17.57
CA LEU A 73 -5.66 8.55 18.58
C LEU A 73 -4.73 9.65 18.06
N ASN A 74 -4.80 10.00 16.76
CA ASN A 74 -3.89 10.91 16.07
C ASN A 74 -2.44 10.40 15.95
N ASN A 75 -2.21 9.09 16.07
CA ASN A 75 -0.90 8.46 15.87
C ASN A 75 -0.55 8.36 14.37
N ASN A 76 -0.34 9.50 13.71
CA ASN A 76 -0.14 9.55 12.27
C ASN A 76 1.18 8.90 11.83
N GLU A 77 2.22 8.95 12.65
CA GLU A 77 3.52 8.34 12.39
C GLU A 77 3.41 6.82 12.31
N ASP A 78 2.76 6.19 13.30
CA ASP A 78 2.51 4.74 13.31
C ASP A 78 1.65 4.32 12.10
N VAL A 79 0.71 5.17 11.70
CA VAL A 79 -0.08 4.95 10.48
C VAL A 79 0.83 4.94 9.25
N LEU A 80 1.80 5.84 9.12
CA LEU A 80 2.75 5.84 7.99
C LEU A 80 3.62 4.57 7.97
N ILE A 81 3.97 4.01 9.13
CA ILE A 81 4.66 2.72 9.22
C ILE A 81 3.78 1.60 8.63
N LEU A 82 2.50 1.56 8.99
CA LEU A 82 1.57 0.58 8.44
C LEU A 82 1.27 0.81 6.95
N VAL A 83 1.20 2.06 6.49
CA VAL A 83 1.08 2.41 5.06
C VAL A 83 2.23 1.82 4.26
N ARG A 84 3.47 1.85 4.80
CA ARG A 84 4.62 1.21 4.17
C ARG A 84 4.39 -0.28 3.94
N SER A 85 3.91 -1.00 4.96
CA SER A 85 3.65 -2.44 4.82
C SER A 85 2.56 -2.73 3.78
N ILE A 86 1.49 -1.92 3.73
CA ILE A 86 0.45 -2.07 2.70
C ILE A 86 1.02 -1.76 1.31
N PHE A 87 1.90 -0.77 1.20
CA PHE A 87 2.51 -0.40 -0.08
C PHE A 87 3.44 -1.49 -0.61
N GLU A 88 4.24 -2.11 0.25
CA GLU A 88 5.06 -3.27 -0.11
C GLU A 88 4.20 -4.46 -0.57
N ASN A 89 3.10 -4.74 0.14
CA ASN A 89 2.12 -5.77 -0.27
C ASN A 89 1.48 -5.45 -1.63
N TYR A 90 1.15 -4.18 -1.91
CA TYR A 90 0.64 -3.76 -3.22
C TYR A 90 1.64 -4.00 -4.34
N LEU A 91 2.90 -3.58 -4.14
CA LEU A 91 3.94 -3.71 -5.16
C LEU A 91 4.23 -5.18 -5.48
N SER A 92 4.36 -6.04 -4.46
CA SER A 92 4.60 -7.47 -4.66
C SER A 92 3.43 -8.15 -5.36
N THR A 93 2.19 -7.82 -4.98
CA THR A 93 0.96 -8.31 -5.60
C THR A 93 0.93 -7.96 -7.08
N ARG A 94 1.09 -6.68 -7.42
CA ARG A 94 1.12 -6.21 -8.82
C ARG A 94 2.25 -6.85 -9.61
N PHE A 95 3.43 -6.96 -9.01
CA PHE A 95 4.57 -7.56 -9.67
C PHE A 95 4.32 -9.02 -10.03
N LEU A 96 3.81 -9.82 -9.09
CA LEU A 96 3.55 -11.22 -9.33
C LEU A 96 2.43 -11.43 -10.36
N ASN A 97 1.38 -10.59 -10.36
CA ASN A 97 0.32 -10.63 -11.37
C ASN A 97 0.86 -10.46 -12.80
N GLU A 98 1.85 -9.57 -12.99
CA GLU A 98 2.51 -9.36 -14.29
C GLU A 98 3.64 -10.39 -14.56
N ASN A 99 4.04 -11.20 -13.58
CA ASN A 99 5.14 -12.18 -13.67
C ASN A 99 4.75 -13.51 -13.02
N VAL A 100 3.65 -14.11 -13.49
CA VAL A 100 3.01 -15.27 -12.84
C VAL A 100 3.92 -16.48 -12.67
N ASP A 101 4.93 -16.64 -13.52
CA ASP A 101 5.91 -17.74 -13.44
C ASP A 101 6.82 -17.64 -12.21
N SER A 102 6.89 -16.47 -11.57
CA SER A 102 7.66 -16.25 -10.33
C SER A 102 6.91 -16.69 -9.06
N PHE A 103 5.73 -17.32 -9.16
CA PHE A 103 4.89 -17.63 -7.99
C PHE A 103 5.62 -18.45 -6.92
N GLU A 104 6.50 -19.37 -7.30
CA GLU A 104 7.23 -20.23 -6.36
C GLU A 104 8.10 -19.41 -5.41
N GLU A 105 8.79 -18.38 -5.93
CA GLU A 105 9.66 -17.51 -5.15
C GLU A 105 8.86 -16.68 -4.12
N PHE A 106 7.64 -16.28 -4.48
CA PHE A 106 6.76 -15.47 -3.63
C PHE A 106 5.92 -16.28 -2.64
N THR A 107 5.81 -17.59 -2.82
CA THR A 107 4.94 -18.45 -2.01
C THR A 107 5.72 -19.61 -1.40
N ILE A 108 6.03 -20.64 -2.19
CA ILE A 108 6.60 -21.91 -1.74
C ILE A 108 7.98 -21.70 -1.09
N VAL A 109 8.86 -20.92 -1.71
CA VAL A 109 10.20 -20.66 -1.20
C VAL A 109 10.13 -19.91 0.14
N LEU A 110 9.29 -18.88 0.24
CA LEU A 110 9.10 -18.12 1.49
C LEU A 110 8.45 -18.97 2.59
N LEU A 111 7.50 -19.84 2.23
CA LEU A 111 6.89 -20.79 3.17
C LEU A 111 7.95 -21.75 3.73
N LYS A 112 8.79 -22.32 2.86
CA LYS A 112 9.86 -23.24 3.27
C LYS A 112 10.99 -22.55 4.03
N LEU A 113 11.26 -21.27 3.77
CA LEU A 113 12.12 -20.46 4.63
C LEU A 113 11.51 -20.29 6.03
N PHE A 114 10.20 -20.02 6.11
CA PHE A 114 9.48 -19.85 7.37
C PHE A 114 9.43 -21.15 8.20
N THR A 115 9.15 -22.29 7.57
CA THR A 115 9.18 -23.63 8.21
C THR A 115 10.59 -24.14 8.49
N ARG A 116 11.61 -23.39 8.06
CA ARG A 116 13.04 -23.73 8.17
C ARG A 116 13.43 -24.99 7.40
N GLU A 117 12.69 -25.36 6.36
CA GLU A 117 13.13 -26.34 5.36
C GLU A 117 14.22 -25.76 4.47
N TYR A 118 14.17 -24.45 4.21
CA TYR A 118 15.23 -23.69 3.53
C TYR A 118 15.94 -22.74 4.50
N VAL A 119 17.16 -22.35 4.13
CA VAL A 119 18.00 -21.42 4.89
C VAL A 119 18.42 -20.28 3.97
N TYR A 120 18.37 -19.06 4.50
CA TYR A 120 18.93 -17.89 3.81
C TYR A 120 20.40 -17.74 4.17
N ASP A 121 21.27 -17.93 3.17
CA ASP A 121 22.69 -17.66 3.27
C ASP A 121 22.93 -16.16 3.04
N ARG A 122 23.27 -15.47 4.13
CA ARG A 122 23.50 -14.02 4.14
C ARG A 122 24.78 -13.61 3.43
N GLU A 123 25.80 -14.47 3.43
CA GLU A 123 27.11 -14.14 2.87
C GLU A 123 27.03 -14.13 1.33
N ASN A 124 26.35 -15.12 0.77
CA ASN A 124 26.19 -15.27 -0.67
C ASN A 124 24.88 -14.66 -1.22
N ASN A 125 23.99 -14.19 -0.34
CA ASN A 125 22.67 -13.65 -0.69
C ASN A 125 21.86 -14.62 -1.56
N ILE A 126 21.77 -15.88 -1.11
CA ILE A 126 21.03 -16.96 -1.77
C ILE A 126 20.17 -17.74 -0.76
N ILE A 127 19.21 -18.47 -1.28
CA ILE A 127 18.41 -19.41 -0.49
C ILE A 127 18.86 -20.82 -0.85
N VAL A 128 19.17 -21.62 0.16
CA VAL A 128 19.64 -23.01 0.02
C VAL A 128 18.74 -23.97 0.77
N ASP A 129 18.73 -25.24 0.34
CA ASP A 129 18.14 -26.33 1.12
C ASP A 129 19.05 -26.74 2.30
N ARG A 130 18.60 -27.71 3.10
CA ARG A 130 19.39 -28.25 4.22
C ARG A 130 20.64 -29.03 3.80
N ASN A 131 20.76 -29.39 2.54
CA ASN A 131 21.93 -30.07 1.97
C ASN A 131 22.93 -29.06 1.35
N GLY A 132 22.61 -27.76 1.35
CA GLY A 132 23.44 -26.71 0.77
C GLY A 132 23.21 -26.46 -0.73
N ASN A 133 22.22 -27.10 -1.35
CA ASN A 133 21.88 -26.85 -2.75
C ASN A 133 21.16 -25.51 -2.90
N LYS A 134 21.56 -24.71 -3.88
CA LYS A 134 20.91 -23.44 -4.21
C LYS A 134 19.49 -23.68 -4.73
N ILE A 135 18.52 -23.03 -4.09
CA ILE A 135 17.09 -23.04 -4.46
C ILE A 135 16.73 -21.78 -5.24
N ALA A 136 17.12 -20.62 -4.72
CA ALA A 136 16.76 -19.33 -5.31
C ALA A 136 17.85 -18.28 -5.05
N ASN A 137 17.74 -17.16 -5.78
CA ASN A 137 18.45 -15.95 -5.38
C ASN A 137 17.83 -15.41 -4.07
N GLY A 138 18.57 -14.56 -3.34
CA GLY A 138 18.16 -14.08 -2.01
C GLY A 138 16.79 -13.39 -1.98
N ILE A 139 16.38 -12.99 -0.76
CA ILE A 139 15.04 -12.41 -0.54
C ILE A 139 14.84 -11.18 -1.43
N LEU A 140 13.79 -11.21 -2.24
CA LEU A 140 13.45 -10.16 -3.19
C LEU A 140 13.17 -8.83 -2.46
N ASN A 141 13.80 -7.75 -2.92
CA ASN A 141 13.66 -6.42 -2.33
C ASN A 141 12.40 -5.71 -2.89
N PRO A 142 11.59 -5.00 -2.08
CA PRO A 142 10.43 -4.24 -2.56
C PRO A 142 10.72 -3.26 -3.70
N SER A 143 11.94 -2.74 -3.75
CA SER A 143 12.37 -1.87 -4.85
C SER A 143 12.42 -2.57 -6.20
N ASN A 144 12.49 -3.90 -6.25
CA ASN A 144 12.46 -4.66 -7.51
C ASN A 144 11.03 -4.79 -8.07
N PHE A 145 10.00 -4.57 -7.25
CA PHE A 145 8.61 -4.82 -7.61
C PHE A 145 7.89 -3.63 -8.26
N LYS A 146 8.57 -2.49 -8.39
CA LYS A 146 7.97 -1.26 -8.95
C LYS A 146 7.71 -1.41 -10.47
N LEU A 147 6.44 -1.29 -10.86
CA LEU A 147 6.00 -1.38 -12.25
C LEU A 147 5.33 -0.09 -12.72
N GLY A 148 5.25 0.09 -14.04
CA GLY A 148 4.59 1.22 -14.69
C GLY A 148 4.86 2.59 -14.03
N LYS A 149 3.78 3.30 -13.66
CA LYS A 149 3.86 4.64 -13.03
C LYS A 149 4.23 4.60 -11.55
N ASP A 150 4.30 3.43 -10.92
CA ASP A 150 4.81 3.33 -9.55
C ASP A 150 6.28 3.74 -9.47
N LYS A 151 7.04 3.52 -10.55
CA LYS A 151 8.46 3.90 -10.68
C LYS A 151 8.72 5.39 -10.44
N SER A 152 7.80 6.28 -10.79
CA SER A 152 8.03 7.73 -10.72
C SER A 152 7.89 8.27 -9.29
N TYR A 153 6.91 7.80 -8.52
CA TYR A 153 6.71 8.28 -7.15
C TYR A 153 7.37 7.39 -6.09
N TYR A 154 7.75 6.15 -6.42
CA TYR A 154 8.33 5.19 -5.47
C TYR A 154 9.52 5.75 -4.67
N PRO A 155 10.58 6.36 -5.28
CA PRO A 155 11.77 6.73 -4.52
C PRO A 155 11.48 7.73 -3.40
N GLU A 156 10.70 8.77 -3.69
CA GLU A 156 10.36 9.80 -2.71
C GLU A 156 9.31 9.30 -1.71
N PHE A 157 8.32 8.53 -2.16
CA PHE A 157 7.27 8.01 -1.28
C PHE A 157 7.80 6.95 -0.33
N TYR A 158 8.49 5.94 -0.84
CA TYR A 158 9.10 4.91 -0.01
C TYR A 158 10.18 5.49 0.91
N GLY A 159 10.94 6.49 0.44
CA GLY A 159 11.88 7.24 1.27
C GLY A 159 11.21 7.97 2.43
N LEU A 160 10.09 8.66 2.17
CA LEU A 160 9.28 9.32 3.21
C LEU A 160 8.80 8.31 4.27
N LEU A 161 8.22 7.19 3.83
CA LEU A 161 7.72 6.15 4.72
C LEU A 161 8.86 5.49 5.52
N SER A 162 10.01 5.27 4.88
CA SER A 162 11.20 4.70 5.53
C SER A 162 11.77 5.62 6.61
N ASN A 163 11.70 6.95 6.43
CA ASN A 163 12.15 7.90 7.45
C ASN A 163 11.34 7.80 8.75
N VAL A 164 10.09 7.36 8.69
CA VAL A 164 9.23 7.16 9.87
C VAL A 164 9.39 5.75 10.45
N GLY A 165 9.62 4.74 9.61
CA GLY A 165 9.79 3.35 10.05
C GLY A 165 11.18 3.01 10.61
N HIS A 166 12.19 3.85 10.43
CA HIS A 166 13.54 3.65 10.95
C HIS A 166 13.92 4.73 11.95
N SER A 167 14.89 4.44 12.82
CA SER A 167 15.48 5.46 13.71
C SER A 167 16.22 6.51 12.88
N ASN A 168 15.51 7.58 12.52
CA ASN A 168 16.03 8.68 11.73
C ASN A 168 15.89 9.99 12.51
N PHE A 169 17.02 10.57 12.91
CA PHE A 169 17.04 11.84 13.65
C PHE A 169 16.47 13.02 12.84
N GLY A 170 16.43 12.92 11.51
CA GLY A 170 15.84 13.94 10.62
C GLY A 170 14.37 14.24 10.89
N ILE A 171 13.62 13.32 11.52
CA ILE A 171 12.22 13.52 11.90
C ILE A 171 12.03 13.89 13.38
N ILE A 172 13.09 14.29 14.11
CA ILE A 172 12.99 14.69 15.52
C ILE A 172 11.88 15.72 15.79
N ASN A 173 11.66 16.63 14.85
CA ASN A 173 10.63 17.65 14.98
C ASN A 173 9.20 17.09 14.95
N PHE A 174 8.98 15.80 14.65
CA PHE A 174 7.66 15.16 14.77
C PHE A 174 7.35 14.82 16.23
N TYR A 175 8.37 14.70 17.08
CA TYR A 175 8.24 14.33 18.49
C TYR A 175 8.67 15.46 19.44
N ARG A 176 9.03 16.62 18.90
CA ARG A 176 9.56 17.75 19.68
C ARG A 176 8.70 19.01 19.54
N ASN A 177 8.48 19.67 20.67
CA ASN A 177 7.79 20.95 20.80
C ASN A 177 8.73 22.13 20.47
N ARG A 178 8.16 23.35 20.43
CA ARG A 178 8.93 24.58 20.19
C ARG A 178 9.89 24.93 21.33
N ASP A 179 9.56 24.53 22.56
CA ASP A 179 10.40 24.64 23.74
C ASP A 179 11.47 23.54 23.85
N LEU A 180 11.65 22.75 22.78
CA LEU A 180 12.62 21.66 22.65
C LEU A 180 12.32 20.42 23.52
N THR A 181 11.18 20.36 24.21
CA THR A 181 10.75 19.16 24.96
C THR A 181 10.18 18.10 24.02
N PHE A 182 10.34 16.82 24.40
CA PHE A 182 9.69 15.72 23.69
C PHE A 182 8.22 15.61 24.09
N THR A 183 7.37 15.20 23.13
CA THR A 183 5.95 14.97 23.32
C THR A 183 5.46 13.83 22.45
N ILE A 184 4.45 13.12 22.95
CA ILE A 184 3.68 12.10 22.21
C ILE A 184 2.36 12.66 21.66
N GLU A 185 2.03 13.91 21.98
CA GLU A 185 0.72 14.52 21.65
C GLU A 185 0.70 15.23 20.28
N LYS A 186 1.82 15.21 19.55
CA LYS A 186 1.94 15.98 18.32
C LYS A 186 1.18 15.31 17.17
N ASN A 187 0.23 16.05 16.60
CA ASN A 187 -0.58 15.58 15.48
C ASN A 187 0.00 16.08 14.14
N ASN A 188 0.98 15.37 13.58
CA ASN A 188 1.63 15.78 12.33
C ASN A 188 0.84 15.31 11.10
N TYR A 189 0.59 16.22 10.16
CA TYR A 189 0.05 15.94 8.82
C TYR A 189 -1.23 15.05 8.76
N PRO A 190 -2.28 15.30 9.56
CA PRO A 190 -3.44 14.40 9.68
C PRO A 190 -4.17 14.10 8.36
N VAL A 191 -4.25 15.09 7.46
CA VAL A 191 -4.87 14.92 6.14
C VAL A 191 -3.98 14.13 5.20
N LEU A 192 -2.67 14.42 5.17
CA LEU A 192 -1.75 13.77 4.24
C LEU A 192 -1.55 12.30 4.59
N THR A 193 -1.47 11.96 5.88
CA THR A 193 -1.39 10.58 6.34
C THR A 193 -2.60 9.77 5.89
N ARG A 194 -3.81 10.31 6.08
CA ARG A 194 -5.05 9.67 5.59
C ARG A 194 -5.11 9.57 4.08
N PHE A 195 -4.62 10.59 3.37
CA PHE A 195 -4.48 10.53 1.92
C PHE A 195 -3.56 9.37 1.49
N PHE A 196 -2.40 9.18 2.12
CA PHE A 196 -1.51 8.06 1.78
C PHE A 196 -2.12 6.70 2.07
N VAL A 197 -2.87 6.56 3.17
CA VAL A 197 -3.67 5.35 3.45
C VAL A 197 -4.62 5.05 2.29
N ILE A 198 -5.41 6.05 1.89
CA ILE A 198 -6.37 5.90 0.81
C ILE A 198 -5.68 5.64 -0.53
N PHE A 199 -4.59 6.34 -0.83
CA PHE A 199 -3.84 6.18 -2.08
C PHE A 199 -3.33 4.76 -2.26
N VAL A 200 -2.61 4.24 -1.27
CA VAL A 200 -2.04 2.89 -1.33
C VAL A 200 -3.14 1.83 -1.32
N PHE A 201 -4.11 1.97 -0.42
CA PHE A 201 -5.15 0.94 -0.27
C PHE A 201 -6.10 0.92 -1.47
N THR A 202 -6.40 2.07 -2.10
CA THR A 202 -7.21 2.11 -3.33
C THR A 202 -6.51 1.36 -4.45
N LYS A 203 -5.19 1.51 -4.63
CA LYS A 203 -4.43 0.80 -5.67
C LYS A 203 -4.47 -0.72 -5.45
N LEU A 204 -4.22 -1.17 -4.21
CA LEU A 204 -4.31 -2.58 -3.86
C LEU A 204 -5.73 -3.13 -4.08
N PHE A 205 -6.74 -2.40 -3.61
CA PHE A 205 -8.14 -2.78 -3.74
C PHE A 205 -8.58 -2.84 -5.21
N GLU A 206 -8.23 -1.85 -6.02
CA GLU A 206 -8.54 -1.85 -7.44
C GLU A 206 -7.91 -3.06 -8.14
N HIS A 207 -6.65 -3.33 -7.84
CA HIS A 207 -5.88 -4.38 -8.49
C HIS A 207 -6.40 -5.78 -8.14
N VAL A 208 -6.80 -6.03 -6.89
CA VAL A 208 -7.26 -7.36 -6.43
C VAL A 208 -8.77 -7.55 -6.55
N VAL A 209 -9.56 -6.54 -6.19
CA VAL A 209 -11.03 -6.69 -6.05
C VAL A 209 -11.75 -6.36 -7.35
N THR A 210 -11.35 -5.30 -8.06
CA THR A 210 -12.07 -4.85 -9.26
C THR A 210 -11.55 -5.53 -10.53
N VAL A 211 -11.39 -6.84 -10.50
CA VAL A 211 -10.96 -7.66 -11.64
C VAL A 211 -12.19 -8.27 -12.33
N LYS A 212 -12.23 -8.22 -13.66
CA LYS A 212 -13.34 -8.79 -14.42
C LYS A 212 -13.35 -10.31 -14.27
N GLY A 213 -14.47 -10.86 -13.80
CA GLY A 213 -14.64 -12.30 -13.57
C GLY A 213 -14.36 -12.74 -12.14
N GLU A 214 -14.09 -11.80 -11.22
CA GLU A 214 -13.98 -12.07 -9.79
C GLU A 214 -15.32 -12.53 -9.18
N ASP A 215 -15.27 -13.45 -8.22
CA ASP A 215 -16.47 -14.05 -7.63
C ASP A 215 -17.00 -13.22 -6.45
N PHE A 216 -17.93 -12.31 -6.72
CA PHE A 216 -18.57 -11.50 -5.69
C PHE A 216 -19.77 -12.21 -5.07
N TYR A 217 -20.01 -11.92 -3.78
CA TYR A 217 -21.22 -12.36 -3.07
C TYR A 217 -22.52 -12.11 -3.83
N ASN A 218 -22.60 -10.95 -4.50
CA ASN A 218 -23.61 -10.67 -5.52
C ASN A 218 -23.19 -9.48 -6.37
N HIS A 219 -23.89 -9.28 -7.49
CA HIS A 219 -23.69 -8.15 -8.40
C HIS A 219 -23.80 -6.77 -7.71
N ASN A 220 -24.62 -6.63 -6.66
CA ASN A 220 -24.73 -5.34 -5.96
C ASN A 220 -23.47 -5.02 -5.15
N GLU A 221 -22.82 -6.03 -4.58
CA GLU A 221 -21.55 -5.86 -3.87
C GLU A 221 -20.42 -5.56 -4.87
N GLU A 222 -20.37 -6.26 -6.00
CA GLU A 222 -19.44 -5.94 -7.11
C GLU A 222 -19.57 -4.46 -7.49
N LYS A 223 -20.78 -4.00 -7.81
CA LYS A 223 -21.03 -2.61 -8.19
C LYS A 223 -20.53 -1.63 -7.13
N LYS A 224 -20.77 -1.88 -5.84
CA LYS A 224 -20.31 -1.01 -4.75
C LYS A 224 -18.79 -0.95 -4.66
N CYS A 225 -18.09 -2.05 -4.91
CA CYS A 225 -16.63 -2.09 -4.91
C CYS A 225 -16.06 -1.25 -6.07
N TYR A 226 -16.65 -1.35 -7.26
CA TYR A 226 -16.25 -0.50 -8.40
C TYR A 226 -16.57 0.98 -8.14
N ASP A 227 -17.78 1.31 -7.68
CA ASP A 227 -18.19 2.68 -7.34
C ASP A 227 -17.30 3.30 -6.25
N LEU A 228 -16.84 2.49 -5.28
CA LEU A 228 -15.94 2.93 -4.23
C LEU A 228 -14.55 3.32 -4.76
N VAL A 229 -14.00 2.54 -5.70
CA VAL A 229 -12.74 2.90 -6.36
C VAL A 229 -12.91 4.21 -7.12
N ILE A 230 -14.00 4.38 -7.88
CA ILE A 230 -14.29 5.61 -8.63
C ILE A 230 -14.41 6.82 -7.68
N GLU A 231 -15.19 6.70 -6.60
CA GLU A 231 -15.34 7.75 -5.58
C GLU A 231 -13.99 8.14 -4.98
N SER A 232 -13.17 7.13 -4.65
CA SER A 232 -11.84 7.33 -4.07
C SER A 232 -10.90 8.06 -5.02
N LEU A 233 -10.82 7.61 -6.28
CA LEU A 233 -9.93 8.20 -7.29
C LEU A 233 -10.30 9.66 -7.60
N LEU A 234 -11.60 9.97 -7.78
CA LEU A 234 -12.08 11.33 -7.99
C LEU A 234 -11.74 12.26 -6.82
N TYR A 235 -11.88 11.76 -5.60
CA TYR A 235 -11.59 12.55 -4.41
C TYR A 235 -10.08 12.79 -4.25
N GLN A 236 -9.26 11.76 -4.48
CA GLN A 236 -7.80 11.89 -4.46
C GLN A 236 -7.28 12.88 -5.51
N ASP A 237 -7.80 12.84 -6.73
CA ASP A 237 -7.38 13.76 -7.80
C ASP A 237 -7.57 15.23 -7.40
N LYS A 238 -8.73 15.55 -6.81
CA LYS A 238 -9.07 16.87 -6.28
C LYS A 238 -8.20 17.25 -5.09
N LEU A 239 -8.10 16.37 -4.09
CA LEU A 239 -7.35 16.63 -2.87
C LEU A 239 -5.87 16.89 -3.15
N ILE A 240 -5.26 16.20 -4.11
CA ILE A 240 -3.86 16.43 -4.48
C ILE A 240 -3.65 17.87 -4.97
N VAL A 241 -4.59 18.43 -5.75
CA VAL A 241 -4.50 19.82 -6.24
C VAL A 241 -4.51 20.81 -5.06
N GLU A 242 -5.40 20.60 -4.11
CA GLU A 242 -5.52 21.43 -2.91
C GLU A 242 -4.27 21.34 -2.02
N VAL A 243 -3.76 20.13 -1.79
CA VAL A 243 -2.53 19.90 -1.02
C VAL A 243 -1.32 20.55 -1.71
N LEU A 244 -1.20 20.44 -3.03
CA LEU A 244 -0.12 21.09 -3.79
C LEU A 244 -0.14 22.60 -3.60
N LYS A 245 -1.32 23.24 -3.63
CA LYS A 245 -1.47 24.68 -3.37
C LYS A 245 -1.01 25.03 -1.95
N LYS A 246 -1.37 24.23 -0.93
CA LYS A 246 -0.90 24.44 0.45
C LYS A 246 0.59 24.28 0.62
N ILE A 247 1.23 23.35 -0.08
CA ILE A 247 2.69 23.21 -0.07
C ILE A 247 3.36 24.42 -0.72
N GLU A 248 2.76 25.01 -1.76
CA GLU A 248 3.27 26.24 -2.38
C GLU A 248 3.18 27.44 -1.43
N GLU A 249 2.05 27.62 -0.76
CA GLU A 249 1.87 28.62 0.30
C GLU A 249 2.92 28.45 1.42
N ASP A 250 3.12 27.22 1.93
CA ASP A 250 4.14 26.93 2.95
C ASP A 250 5.56 27.22 2.45
N THR A 251 5.87 26.89 1.20
CA THR A 251 7.20 27.13 0.61
C THR A 251 7.53 28.61 0.52
N ALA A 252 6.55 29.46 0.24
CA ALA A 252 6.73 30.91 0.20
C ALA A 252 7.03 31.50 1.58
N LEU A 253 6.46 30.92 2.64
CA LEU A 253 6.63 31.35 4.02
C LEU A 253 7.86 30.74 4.72
N ASN A 254 8.26 29.53 4.33
CA ASN A 254 9.28 28.73 5.00
C ASN A 254 10.40 28.30 4.05
N SER A 255 11.32 29.23 3.73
CA SER A 255 12.42 29.01 2.78
C SER A 255 13.32 27.80 3.11
N HIS A 256 13.51 27.50 4.40
CA HIS A 256 14.28 26.34 4.87
C HIS A 256 13.66 24.98 4.47
N ARG A 257 12.36 24.93 4.14
CA ARG A 257 11.66 23.71 3.69
C ARG A 257 11.63 23.55 2.17
N LYS A 258 12.17 24.50 1.42
CA LYS A 258 12.05 24.55 -0.05
C LYS A 258 12.45 23.26 -0.76
N LYS A 259 13.56 22.62 -0.34
CA LYS A 259 14.03 21.36 -0.93
C LYS A 259 13.09 20.19 -0.63
N PHE A 260 12.62 20.09 0.62
CA PHE A 260 11.66 19.06 1.04
C PHE A 260 10.31 19.24 0.32
N ASN A 261 9.77 20.46 0.32
CA ASN A 261 8.51 20.77 -0.35
C ASN A 261 8.57 20.56 -1.87
N LYS A 262 9.73 20.80 -2.51
CA LYS A 262 9.94 20.47 -3.93
C LYS A 262 9.75 18.97 -4.19
N LYS A 263 10.43 18.11 -3.43
CA LYS A 263 10.32 16.65 -3.55
C LYS A 263 8.89 16.16 -3.26
N MET A 264 8.25 16.69 -2.22
CA MET A 264 6.84 16.37 -1.91
C MET A 264 5.90 16.74 -3.06
N LYS A 265 6.10 17.91 -3.69
CA LYS A 265 5.31 18.32 -4.86
C LYS A 265 5.50 17.40 -6.05
N GLU A 266 6.75 17.04 -6.36
CA GLU A 266 7.08 16.12 -7.46
C GLU A 266 6.42 14.75 -7.24
N MET A 267 6.57 14.19 -6.04
CA MET A 267 5.92 12.96 -5.62
C MET A 267 4.39 13.01 -5.77
N LEU A 268 3.73 14.05 -5.26
CA LEU A 268 2.27 14.19 -5.34
C LEU A 268 1.77 14.36 -6.77
N LYS A 269 2.51 15.07 -7.63
CA LYS A 269 2.19 15.19 -9.06
C LYS A 269 2.29 13.83 -9.75
N ASP A 270 3.30 13.03 -9.43
CA ASP A 270 3.47 11.71 -10.01
C ASP A 270 2.46 10.70 -9.47
N MET A 271 2.10 10.77 -8.18
CA MET A 271 0.96 10.05 -7.62
C MET A 271 -0.32 10.39 -8.35
N LYS A 272 -0.60 11.67 -8.60
CA LYS A 272 -1.77 12.13 -9.37
C LYS A 272 -1.81 11.51 -10.76
N LYS A 273 -0.70 11.58 -11.51
CA LYS A 273 -0.60 10.94 -12.84
C LYS A 273 -0.81 9.43 -12.79
N SER A 274 -0.41 8.78 -11.68
CA SER A 274 -0.56 7.34 -11.47
C SER A 274 -2.01 6.92 -11.21
N LEU A 275 -2.90 7.81 -10.78
CA LEU A 275 -4.32 7.50 -10.57
C LEU A 275 -4.99 7.00 -11.86
N LYS A 276 -4.55 7.51 -13.01
CA LYS A 276 -5.03 7.14 -14.36
C LYS A 276 -4.45 5.81 -14.89
N GLU A 277 -3.50 5.20 -14.19
CA GLU A 277 -2.92 3.92 -14.61
C GLU A 277 -3.95 2.80 -14.50
N LYS A 278 -3.99 1.89 -15.47
CA LYS A 278 -4.84 0.71 -15.42
C LYS A 278 -4.23 -0.31 -14.44
N LEU A 279 -4.95 -0.64 -13.37
CA LEU A 279 -4.54 -1.67 -12.40
C LEU A 279 -5.57 -2.81 -12.31
N GLY A 280 -6.85 -2.46 -12.32
CA GLY A 280 -7.96 -3.40 -12.40
C GLY A 280 -8.81 -3.16 -13.66
N SER A 281 -10.09 -3.46 -13.55
CA SER A 281 -11.08 -3.36 -14.63
C SER A 281 -11.96 -2.10 -14.55
N VAL A 282 -11.68 -1.19 -13.60
CA VAL A 282 -12.35 0.11 -13.53
C VAL A 282 -11.97 0.97 -14.72
N ASN A 283 -12.97 1.44 -15.49
CA ASN A 283 -12.74 2.43 -16.55
C ASN A 283 -12.52 3.82 -15.92
N LYS A 284 -11.37 4.44 -16.22
CA LYS A 284 -10.90 5.71 -15.63
C LYS A 284 -11.05 6.93 -16.55
N ASP A 285 -11.88 6.85 -17.59
CA ASP A 285 -12.16 7.97 -18.51
C ASP A 285 -12.72 9.22 -17.80
N PHE A 286 -13.19 9.09 -16.55
CA PHE A 286 -13.64 10.22 -15.72
C PHE A 286 -12.49 11.07 -15.13
N LEU A 287 -11.23 10.63 -15.25
CA LEU A 287 -10.04 11.36 -14.78
C LEU A 287 -9.31 12.10 -15.91
N GLN A 288 -10.01 12.61 -16.93
CA GLN A 288 -9.40 13.36 -18.04
C GLN A 288 -8.47 14.49 -17.57
#